data_AF-A0A1Z4RL79-F1
#
_entry.id   AF-A0A1Z4RL79-F1
#
_cell.length_a   1.000
_cell.length_b   1.000
_cell.length_c   1.000
_cell.angle_alpha   90.00
_cell.angle_beta   90.00
_cell.angle_gamma   90.00
#
_symmetry.space_group_name_H-M   'P 1'
#
loop_
_entity.id
_entity.type
_entity.pdbx_description
1 polymer ?
#
loop_
_entity_poly.entity_id
_entity_poly.type
_entity_poly.pdbx_seq_one_letter_code
_entity_poly.pdbx_strand_id
1 'polypeptide(L)'
;MFIKIVSWRLIKLLIQLQFPEIKQLSTQDLATWLSNEQVTPPLLLDARTPEEYQVSHLLNAQLVPHNLEDLNKQKIDVSTPIVIYCSVGYRSAAIDRSSSSSPGIW
;
A
#
# COMPACT_ATOMS: atom_id res chain seq x y z
N MET A 1 9.81 26.39 -0.58
CA MET A 1 10.36 25.04 -0.88
C MET A 1 10.76 24.28 0.38
N PHE A 2 11.47 24.88 1.34
CA PHE A 2 11.89 24.24 2.61
C PHE A 2 10.74 23.78 3.54
N ILE A 3 9.68 24.59 3.71
CA ILE A 3 8.56 24.28 4.61
C ILE A 3 7.81 22.99 4.22
N LYS A 4 7.66 22.72 2.91
CA LYS A 4 7.00 21.50 2.43
C LYS A 4 7.79 20.24 2.78
N ILE A 5 9.13 20.29 2.68
CA ILE A 5 10.00 19.15 2.97
C ILE A 5 9.94 18.78 4.46
N VAL A 6 10.00 19.79 5.34
CA VAL A 6 9.88 19.58 6.79
C VAL A 6 8.51 18.98 7.13
N SER A 7 7.43 19.51 6.54
CA SER A 7 6.07 18.99 6.72
C SER A 7 5.93 17.53 6.27
N TRP A 8 6.49 17.15 5.13
CA TRP A 8 6.41 15.76 4.64
C TRP A 8 7.19 14.79 5.52
N ARG A 9 8.37 15.18 6.01
CA ARG A 9 9.17 14.34 6.93
C ARG A 9 8.43 14.11 8.24
N LEU A 10 7.77 15.13 8.77
CA LEU A 10 6.96 15.01 9.99
C LEU A 10 5.75 14.08 9.78
N ILE A 11 5.03 14.21 8.67
CA ILE A 11 3.90 13.31 8.36
C ILE A 11 4.39 11.86 8.27
N LYS A 12 5.47 11.60 7.53
CA LYS A 12 6.04 10.24 7.42
C LYS A 12 6.51 9.71 8.77
N LEU A 13 7.15 10.54 9.58
CA LEU A 13 7.58 10.16 10.93
C LEU A 13 6.38 9.79 11.82
N LEU A 14 5.31 10.58 11.82
CA LEU A 14 4.11 10.31 12.61
C LEU A 14 3.42 9.01 12.17
N ILE A 15 3.33 8.76 10.86
CA ILE A 15 2.80 7.49 10.33
C ILE A 15 3.68 6.33 10.81
N GLN A 16 5.00 6.43 10.70
CA GLN A 16 5.91 5.37 11.15
C GLN A 16 5.83 5.11 12.66
N LEU A 17 5.69 6.16 13.47
CA LEU A 17 5.50 6.03 14.92
C LEU A 17 4.15 5.41 15.26
N GLN A 18 3.10 5.72 14.49
CA GLN A 18 1.78 5.13 14.68
C GLN A 18 1.71 3.68 14.21
N PHE A 19 2.49 3.29 13.20
CA PHE A 19 2.53 1.97 12.54
C PHE A 19 3.93 1.34 12.52
N PRO A 20 4.58 1.12 13.68
CA PRO A 20 5.97 0.65 13.76
C PRO A 20 6.18 -0.78 13.24
N GLU A 21 5.13 -1.60 13.23
CA GLU A 21 5.16 -2.99 12.78
C GLU A 21 5.05 -3.15 11.26
N ILE A 22 4.60 -2.10 10.55
CA ILE A 22 4.31 -2.15 9.12
C ILE A 22 5.55 -1.77 8.32
N LYS A 23 6.00 -2.69 7.45
CA LYS A 23 7.13 -2.44 6.54
C LYS A 23 6.76 -1.36 5.53
N GLN A 24 7.53 -0.28 5.51
CA GLN A 24 7.34 0.81 4.55
C GLN A 24 8.22 0.59 3.31
N LEU A 25 7.63 0.78 2.13
CA LEU A 25 8.35 0.77 0.85
C LEU A 25 8.40 2.18 0.27
N SER A 26 9.55 2.61 -0.22
CA SER A 26 9.66 3.92 -0.88
C SER A 26 9.04 3.87 -2.28
N THR A 27 8.60 5.02 -2.80
CA THR A 27 8.09 5.10 -4.17
C THR A 27 9.15 4.73 -5.21
N GLN A 28 10.43 5.01 -4.91
CA GLN A 28 11.55 4.67 -5.79
C GLN A 28 11.80 3.16 -5.83
N ASP A 29 11.74 2.50 -4.68
CA ASP A 29 11.92 1.04 -4.59
C ASP A 29 10.77 0.32 -5.27
N LEU A 30 9.53 0.79 -5.07
CA LEU A 30 8.37 0.23 -5.77
C LEU A 30 8.48 0.41 -7.28
N ALA A 31 8.86 1.61 -7.75
CA ALA A 31 9.07 1.86 -9.18
C ALA A 31 10.15 0.94 -9.77
N THR A 32 11.25 0.75 -9.04
CA THR A 32 12.34 -0.15 -9.43
C THR A 32 11.85 -1.59 -9.54
N TRP A 33 11.09 -2.06 -8.55
CA TRP A 33 10.49 -3.40 -8.55
C TRP A 33 9.54 -3.60 -9.73
N LEU A 34 8.62 -2.64 -9.96
CA LEU A 34 7.64 -2.73 -11.07
C LEU A 34 8.29 -2.67 -12.46
N SER A 35 9.49 -2.10 -12.57
CA SER A 35 10.25 -2.06 -13.83
C SER A 35 11.11 -3.31 -14.09
N ASN A 36 11.24 -4.20 -13.12
CA ASN A 36 12.13 -5.36 -13.20
C ASN A 36 11.37 -6.62 -13.64
N GLU A 37 11.50 -6.98 -14.91
CA GLU A 37 10.85 -8.16 -15.50
C GLU A 37 11.37 -9.51 -14.97
N GLN A 38 12.51 -9.51 -14.25
CA GLN A 38 13.11 -10.73 -13.71
C GLN A 38 12.57 -11.12 -12.32
N VAL A 39 11.71 -10.29 -11.74
CA VAL A 39 11.15 -10.49 -10.39
C VAL A 39 9.63 -10.59 -10.50
N THR A 40 9.03 -11.47 -9.71
CA THR A 40 7.57 -11.57 -9.61
C THR A 40 6.99 -10.21 -9.21
N PRO A 41 6.06 -9.64 -10.00
CA PRO A 41 5.42 -8.38 -9.68
C PRO A 41 4.52 -8.54 -8.45
N PRO A 42 4.40 -7.51 -7.59
CA PRO A 42 3.50 -7.57 -6.45
C PRO A 42 2.04 -7.43 -6.88
N LEU A 43 1.13 -7.98 -6.08
CA LEU A 43 -0.27 -7.60 -6.11
C LEU A 43 -0.38 -6.16 -5.57
N LEU A 44 -0.81 -5.25 -6.44
CA LEU A 44 -0.99 -3.84 -6.11
C LEU A 44 -2.41 -3.59 -5.60
N LEU A 45 -2.50 -3.01 -4.41
CA LEU A 45 -3.76 -2.69 -3.76
C LEU A 45 -3.85 -1.19 -3.50
N ASP A 46 -4.87 -0.55 -4.05
CA ASP A 46 -5.12 0.88 -3.90
C ASP A 46 -6.16 1.14 -2.81
N ALA A 47 -5.72 1.71 -1.70
CA ALA A 47 -6.54 2.07 -0.54
C ALA A 47 -7.14 3.48 -0.64
N ARG A 48 -7.12 4.11 -1.82
CA ARG A 48 -7.76 5.39 -2.07
C ARG A 48 -9.26 5.25 -2.25
N THR A 49 -9.95 6.39 -2.33
CA THR A 49 -11.38 6.42 -2.66
C THR A 49 -11.62 6.00 -4.12
N PRO A 50 -12.84 5.51 -4.46
CA PRO A 50 -13.20 5.23 -5.85
C PRO A 50 -12.99 6.44 -6.78
N GLU A 51 -13.29 7.65 -6.30
CA GLU A 51 -13.13 8.89 -7.07
C GLU A 51 -11.65 9.16 -7.37
N GLU A 52 -10.75 9.00 -6.39
CA GLU A 52 -9.31 9.13 -6.58
C GLU A 52 -8.76 8.07 -7.57
N TYR A 53 -9.25 6.83 -7.48
CA TYR A 53 -8.84 5.71 -8.32
C TYR A 53 -9.28 5.89 -9.78
N GLN A 54 -10.49 6.42 -10.00
CA GLN A 54 -11.05 6.69 -11.33
C GLN A 54 -10.29 7.78 -12.08
N VAL A 55 -9.73 8.76 -11.37
CA VAL A 55 -8.87 9.79 -12.00
C VAL A 55 -7.61 9.14 -12.58
N SER A 56 -6.94 8.30 -11.79
CA SER A 56 -5.82 7.47 -12.22
C SER A 56 -5.41 6.49 -11.11
N HIS A 57 -4.73 5.41 -11.48
CA HIS A 57 -4.14 4.43 -10.56
C HIS A 57 -2.93 3.74 -11.21
N LEU A 58 -2.11 3.05 -10.41
CA LEU A 58 -1.03 2.22 -10.93
C LEU A 58 -1.61 1.09 -11.77
N LEU A 59 -0.97 0.78 -12.90
CA LEU A 59 -1.39 -0.29 -13.79
C LEU A 59 -1.55 -1.60 -13.01
N ASN A 60 -2.66 -2.31 -13.23
CA ASN A 60 -3.04 -3.56 -12.57
C ASN A 60 -3.36 -3.46 -11.06
N ALA A 61 -3.46 -2.26 -10.49
CA ALA A 61 -3.87 -2.11 -9.08
C ALA A 61 -5.35 -2.44 -8.88
N GLN A 62 -5.67 -3.22 -7.83
CA GLN A 62 -7.05 -3.46 -7.40
C GLN A 62 -7.47 -2.45 -6.33
N LEU A 63 -8.67 -1.87 -6.46
CA LEU A 63 -9.20 -0.91 -5.51
C LEU A 63 -9.72 -1.61 -4.24
N VAL A 64 -9.24 -1.19 -3.06
CA VAL A 64 -9.61 -1.71 -1.73
C VAL A 64 -9.80 -0.55 -0.73
N PRO A 65 -10.89 0.22 -0.84
CA PRO A 65 -11.01 1.52 -0.17
C PRO A 65 -11.24 1.42 1.35
N HIS A 66 -11.59 0.24 1.86
CA HIS A 66 -12.04 0.05 3.24
C HIS A 66 -11.30 -1.07 3.97
N ASN A 67 -11.21 -2.24 3.34
CA ASN A 67 -10.61 -3.45 3.91
C ASN A 67 -10.21 -4.39 2.78
N LEU A 68 -9.67 -5.55 3.15
CA LEU A 68 -9.24 -6.59 2.22
C LEU A 68 -10.22 -7.78 2.14
N GLU A 69 -11.47 -7.60 2.59
CA GLU A 69 -12.45 -8.70 2.64
C GLU A 69 -12.77 -9.28 1.25
N ASP A 70 -12.76 -8.44 0.22
CA ASP A 70 -12.97 -8.89 -1.15
C ASP A 70 -11.78 -9.68 -1.71
N LEU A 71 -10.58 -9.51 -1.14
CA LEU A 71 -9.42 -10.33 -1.48
C LEU A 71 -9.46 -11.70 -0.80
N ASN A 72 -10.07 -11.82 0.39
CA ASN A 72 -10.23 -13.12 1.05
C ASN A 72 -11.02 -14.13 0.20
N LYS A 73 -11.87 -13.63 -0.72
CA LYS A 73 -12.63 -14.46 -1.66
C LYS A 73 -11.78 -14.91 -2.84
N GLN A 74 -10.65 -14.25 -3.09
CA GLN A 74 -9.71 -14.61 -4.14
C GLN A 74 -8.71 -15.64 -3.58
N LYS A 75 -8.39 -16.67 -4.37
CA LYS A 75 -7.32 -17.61 -4.03
C LYS A 75 -5.97 -16.96 -4.38
N ILE A 76 -5.49 -16.09 -3.50
CA ILE A 76 -4.16 -15.49 -3.61
C ILE A 76 -3.14 -16.50 -3.07
N ASP A 77 -2.07 -16.76 -3.83
CA ASP A 77 -0.96 -17.58 -3.35
C ASP A 77 -0.27 -16.84 -2.20
N VAL A 78 -0.06 -17.53 -1.07
CA VAL A 78 0.59 -17.02 0.15
C VAL A 78 2.02 -16.49 -0.09
N SER A 79 2.65 -16.89 -1.19
CA SER A 79 3.96 -16.38 -1.60
C SER A 79 3.89 -15.10 -2.44
N THR A 80 2.70 -14.66 -2.84
CA THR A 80 2.51 -13.45 -3.65
C THR A 80 2.84 -12.22 -2.81
N PRO A 81 3.84 -11.43 -3.19
CA PRO A 81 4.09 -10.17 -2.50
C PRO A 81 2.93 -9.21 -2.68
N ILE A 82 2.46 -8.59 -1.60
CA ILE A 82 1.39 -7.60 -1.62
C ILE A 82 1.94 -6.21 -1.32
N VAL A 83 1.53 -5.21 -2.09
CA VAL A 83 1.85 -3.80 -1.82
C VAL A 83 0.55 -3.00 -1.78
N ILE A 84 0.23 -2.46 -0.61
CA ILE A 84 -0.91 -1.55 -0.40
C ILE A 84 -0.40 -0.11 -0.45
N TYR A 85 -1.02 0.72 -1.29
CA TYR A 85 -0.69 2.14 -1.36
C TYR A 85 -1.93 3.01 -1.19
N CYS A 86 -1.66 4.25 -0.78
CA CYS A 86 -2.62 5.34 -0.83
C CYS A 86 -1.85 6.62 -1.16
N SER A 87 -2.46 7.79 -0.97
CA SER A 87 -1.82 9.06 -1.31
C SER A 87 -0.56 9.36 -0.46
N VAL A 88 -0.57 9.05 0.84
CA VAL A 88 0.51 9.45 1.78
C VAL A 88 1.11 8.31 2.59
N GLY A 89 0.43 7.16 2.66
CA GLY A 89 0.85 5.96 3.40
C GLY A 89 0.05 5.67 4.68
N TYR A 90 -0.91 6.52 5.07
CA TYR A 90 -1.72 6.31 6.28
C TYR A 90 -2.81 5.24 6.09
N ARG A 91 -3.68 5.39 5.07
CA ARG A 91 -4.79 4.47 4.82
C ARG A 91 -4.30 3.04 4.55
N SER A 92 -3.23 2.92 3.77
CA SER A 92 -2.59 1.62 3.48
C SER A 92 -2.06 0.94 4.74
N ALA A 93 -1.38 1.67 5.63
CA ALA A 93 -0.89 1.12 6.90
C ALA A 93 -2.03 0.73 7.86
N ALA A 94 -3.11 1.52 7.88
CA ALA A 94 -4.30 1.20 8.68
C ALA A 94 -5.00 -0.08 8.19
N ILE A 95 -5.15 -0.24 6.87
CA ILE A 95 -5.72 -1.45 6.28
C ILE A 95 -4.83 -2.67 6.57
N ASP A 96 -3.51 -2.56 6.38
CA ASP A 96 -2.56 -3.63 6.67
C ASP A 96 -2.70 -4.11 8.12
N ARG A 97 -2.57 -3.20 9.11
CA ARG A 97 -2.75 -3.51 10.53
C ARG A 97 -4.08 -4.22 10.85
N SER A 98 -5.19 -3.75 10.26
CA SER A 98 -6.51 -4.37 10.47
C SER A 98 -6.63 -5.76 9.83
N SER A 99 -5.80 -6.04 8.84
CA SER A 99 -5.76 -7.31 8.12
C SER A 99 -4.82 -8.30 8.80
N SER A 100 -3.70 -7.85 9.38
CA SER A 100 -2.79 -8.71 10.16
C SER A 100 -3.46 -9.28 11.43
N SER A 101 -4.58 -8.71 11.85
CA SER A 101 -5.43 -9.22 12.93
C SER A 101 -6.51 -10.22 12.45
N SER A 102 -6.64 -10.43 11.14
CA SER A 102 -7.51 -11.44 10.51
C SER A 102 -6.66 -12.56 9.90
N PRO A 103 -6.72 -13.80 10.43
CA PRO A 103 -5.92 -14.91 9.91
C PRO A 103 -6.41 -15.25 8.50
N GLY A 104 -5.63 -14.87 7.48
CA GLY A 104 -6.00 -15.13 6.08
C GLY A 104 -5.32 -14.24 5.05
N ILE A 105 -4.70 -13.13 5.48
CA ILE A 105 -4.01 -12.21 4.57
C ILE A 105 -2.57 -12.06 5.05
N TRP A 106 -1.64 -12.49 4.20
CA TRP A 106 -0.20 -12.49 4.43
C TRP A 106 0.47 -11.67 3.33
#